data_AF-D8LWL9-F1
#
_entry.id   AF-D8LWL9-F1
#
_cell.length_a   1.000
_cell.length_b   1.000
_cell.length_c   1.000
_cell.angle_alpha   90.00
_cell.angle_beta   90.00
_cell.angle_gamma   90.00
#
_symmetry.space_group_name_H-M   'P 1'
#
loop_
_entity.id
_entity.type
_entity.pdbx_description
1 polymer ?
#
loop_
_entity_poly.entity_id
_entity_poly.type
_entity_poly.pdbx_seq_one_letter_code
_entity_poly.pdbx_strand_id
1 'polypeptide(L)'
;MSRINTYSSELKEQINTLEEQIMQTVRDQSQVGRSAEDDIEEAKQTINDLFARIIEIKEKAAHSEELVQVICKNISKLDAAKRNLTESLNALARLQMFVSSLDAAEEIQGTHQYIKASRSLGAVLQLSSFFEKYHEIESIAALLQRVQTLRDSFCSLIFGDFDQVEDLVYTFEEGSNQPITEDMLEEMEKQEAGFDDQLVTRGRLQAACYVINAMGEETRGRLIQSFCVNQLKNYDALFMPGSAGEGLDQMERRFHWFWKTLSDYEAKYQCLFPFNWHVDAHLLQAFCEKTKEHVETVLKRFETPEMVDVPLLVNALRTTMQFERELVLKMDLGIKNVPPENFPYELDEEGQIVDSQSPAGIRLRYERLRKRVEVDGSSERQEEREAQKAAEKERVEAEGKTYSDPLVETGSGLNDRTRCPAFWASFRTSSTRISRPS
;
A
#
# COMPACT_ATOMS: atom_id res chain seq x y z
N MET A 1 -24.16 -65.91 -114.22
CA MET A 1 -22.89 -65.15 -114.23
C MET A 1 -23.03 -63.65 -113.89
N SER A 2 -24.23 -63.05 -113.81
CA SER A 2 -24.37 -61.61 -113.51
C SER A 2 -24.22 -61.24 -112.03
N ARG A 3 -24.85 -61.97 -111.09
CA ARG A 3 -24.80 -61.68 -109.64
C ARG A 3 -23.40 -61.75 -109.02
N ILE A 4 -22.54 -62.64 -109.55
CA ILE A 4 -21.14 -62.78 -109.11
C ILE A 4 -20.30 -61.57 -109.51
N ASN A 5 -20.53 -61.02 -110.71
CA ASN A 5 -19.85 -59.80 -111.14
C ASN A 5 -20.35 -58.56 -110.39
N THR A 6 -21.63 -58.51 -110.00
CA THR A 6 -22.18 -57.44 -109.15
C THR A 6 -21.61 -57.49 -107.73
N TYR A 7 -21.61 -58.66 -107.08
CA TYR A 7 -20.98 -58.84 -105.76
C TYR A 7 -19.47 -58.61 -105.79
N SER A 8 -18.79 -59.03 -106.86
CA SER A 8 -17.36 -58.74 -107.05
C SER A 8 -17.10 -57.24 -107.27
N SER A 9 -18.06 -56.48 -107.81
CA SER A 9 -17.98 -55.03 -107.96
C SER A 9 -18.19 -54.33 -106.61
N GLU A 10 -19.22 -54.72 -105.86
CA GLU A 10 -19.48 -54.18 -104.50
C GLU A 10 -18.34 -54.50 -103.54
N LEU A 11 -17.78 -55.72 -103.57
CA LEU A 11 -16.60 -56.07 -102.77
C LEU A 11 -15.37 -55.23 -103.17
N LYS A 12 -15.16 -54.97 -104.47
CA LYS A 12 -14.06 -54.09 -104.93
C LYS A 12 -14.27 -52.66 -104.49
N GLU A 13 -15.50 -52.16 -104.54
CA GLU A 13 -15.85 -50.82 -104.08
C GLU A 13 -15.66 -50.70 -102.56
N GLN A 14 -16.13 -51.69 -101.79
CA GLN A 14 -15.90 -51.76 -100.34
C GLN A 14 -14.42 -51.87 -100.00
N ILE A 15 -13.64 -52.67 -100.73
CA ILE A 15 -12.17 -52.78 -100.55
C ILE A 15 -11.51 -51.43 -100.81
N ASN A 16 -11.85 -50.76 -101.92
CA ASN A 16 -11.31 -49.43 -102.22
C ASN A 16 -11.69 -48.41 -101.15
N THR A 17 -12.93 -48.45 -100.66
CA THR A 17 -13.39 -47.54 -99.60
C THR A 17 -12.68 -47.82 -98.28
N LEU A 18 -12.46 -49.10 -97.94
CA LEU A 18 -11.70 -49.52 -96.76
C LEU A 18 -10.22 -49.14 -96.88
N GLU A 19 -9.60 -49.29 -98.05
CA GLU A 19 -8.23 -48.87 -98.29
C GLU A 19 -8.06 -47.35 -98.17
N GLU A 20 -9.04 -46.57 -98.66
CA GLU A 20 -9.06 -45.11 -98.52
C GLU A 20 -9.26 -44.69 -97.06
N GLN A 21 -10.16 -45.35 -96.32
CA GLN A 21 -10.34 -45.15 -94.88
C GLN A 21 -9.10 -45.56 -94.07
N ILE A 22 -8.43 -46.66 -94.42
CA ILE A 22 -7.17 -47.10 -93.78
C ILE A 22 -6.07 -46.09 -94.06
N MET A 23 -5.91 -45.61 -95.30
CA MET A 23 -4.92 -44.57 -95.61
C MET A 23 -5.19 -43.28 -94.86
N GLN A 24 -6.45 -42.86 -94.76
CA GLN A 24 -6.82 -41.65 -94.03
C GLN A 24 -6.56 -41.80 -92.53
N THR A 25 -6.99 -42.91 -91.91
CA THR A 25 -6.74 -43.18 -90.50
C THR A 25 -5.27 -43.34 -90.17
N VAL A 26 -4.45 -43.95 -91.05
CA VAL A 26 -2.99 -44.04 -90.86
C VAL A 26 -2.33 -42.66 -90.94
N ARG A 27 -2.80 -41.77 -91.82
CA ARG A 27 -2.32 -40.37 -91.88
C ARG A 27 -2.72 -39.60 -90.63
N ASP A 28 -3.98 -39.69 -90.22
CA ASP A 28 -4.49 -39.04 -89.02
C ASP A 28 -3.76 -39.56 -87.77
N GLN A 29 -3.49 -40.87 -87.69
CA GLN A 29 -2.76 -41.48 -86.58
C GLN A 29 -1.26 -41.13 -86.60
N SER A 30 -0.65 -40.97 -87.78
CA SER A 30 0.72 -40.46 -87.90
C SER A 30 0.82 -38.98 -87.50
N GLN A 31 -0.20 -38.18 -87.80
CA GLN A 31 -0.24 -36.76 -87.45
C GLN A 31 -0.52 -36.58 -85.96
N VAL A 32 -1.47 -37.32 -85.40
CA VAL A 32 -1.76 -37.35 -83.96
C VAL A 32 -0.57 -37.91 -83.18
N GLY A 33 0.13 -38.92 -83.70
CA GLY A 33 1.35 -39.46 -83.07
C GLY A 33 2.48 -38.43 -83.00
N ARG A 34 2.71 -37.67 -84.08
CA ARG A 34 3.68 -36.56 -84.07
C ARG A 34 3.27 -35.44 -83.13
N SER A 35 1.99 -35.02 -83.16
CA SER A 35 1.47 -34.02 -82.24
C SER A 35 1.60 -34.45 -80.78
N ALA A 36 1.33 -35.71 -80.46
CA ALA A 36 1.48 -36.24 -79.10
C ALA A 36 2.94 -36.31 -78.64
N GLU A 37 3.87 -36.61 -79.56
CA GLU A 37 5.31 -36.58 -79.28
C GLU A 37 5.78 -35.14 -79.00
N ASP A 38 5.34 -34.18 -79.83
CA ASP A 38 5.63 -32.75 -79.67
C ASP A 38 5.06 -32.21 -78.34
N ASP A 39 3.80 -32.56 -78.01
CA ASP A 39 3.15 -32.18 -76.75
C ASP A 39 3.87 -32.76 -75.52
N ILE A 40 4.41 -33.98 -75.62
CA ILE A 40 5.19 -34.61 -74.54
C ILE A 40 6.56 -33.94 -74.39
N GLU A 41 7.19 -33.55 -75.50
CA GLU A 41 8.48 -32.84 -75.47
C GLU A 41 8.31 -31.43 -74.86
N GLU A 42 7.24 -30.72 -75.22
CA GLU A 42 6.86 -29.45 -74.60
C GLU A 42 6.53 -29.61 -73.11
N ALA A 43 5.77 -30.65 -72.73
CA ALA A 43 5.48 -30.95 -71.33
C ALA A 43 6.77 -31.25 -70.53
N LYS A 44 7.74 -31.95 -71.11
CA LYS A 44 9.04 -32.19 -70.46
C LYS A 44 9.85 -30.91 -70.29
N GLN A 45 9.87 -30.03 -71.28
CA GLN A 45 10.54 -28.74 -71.18
C GLN A 45 9.90 -27.86 -70.10
N THR A 46 8.58 -27.74 -70.09
CA THR A 46 7.86 -26.96 -69.06
C THR A 46 8.07 -27.51 -67.65
N ILE A 47 8.11 -28.84 -67.48
CA ILE A 47 8.45 -29.48 -66.20
C ILE A 47 9.87 -29.11 -65.76
N ASN A 48 10.85 -29.18 -66.67
CA ASN A 48 12.24 -28.79 -66.36
C ASN A 48 12.34 -27.32 -65.97
N ASP A 49 11.65 -26.43 -66.68
CA ASP A 49 11.57 -25.01 -66.35
C ASP A 49 10.90 -24.78 -64.98
N LEU A 50 9.87 -25.57 -64.65
CA LEU A 50 9.20 -25.49 -63.36
C LEU A 50 10.10 -25.96 -62.22
N PHE A 51 10.88 -27.02 -62.42
CA PHE A 51 11.89 -27.47 -61.47
C PHE A 51 12.98 -26.41 -61.26
N ALA A 52 13.46 -25.78 -62.33
CA ALA A 52 14.42 -24.69 -62.23
C ALA A 52 13.85 -23.51 -61.41
N ARG A 53 12.59 -23.13 -61.65
CA ARG A 53 11.90 -22.10 -60.87
C ARG A 53 11.72 -22.48 -59.41
N ILE A 54 11.39 -23.74 -59.11
CA ILE A 54 11.26 -24.22 -57.73
C ILE A 54 12.59 -24.12 -56.99
N ILE A 55 13.69 -24.50 -57.65
CA ILE A 55 15.04 -24.40 -57.08
C ILE A 55 15.38 -22.92 -56.81
N GLU A 56 15.14 -22.02 -57.77
CA GLU A 56 15.34 -20.59 -57.56
C GLU A 56 14.50 -20.03 -56.40
N ILE A 57 13.22 -20.41 -56.30
CA ILE A 57 12.34 -19.95 -55.21
C ILE A 57 12.86 -20.46 -53.87
N LYS A 58 13.33 -21.71 -53.81
CA LYS A 58 13.90 -22.28 -52.60
C LYS A 58 15.17 -21.54 -52.17
N GLU A 59 16.05 -21.21 -53.11
CA GLU A 59 17.27 -20.45 -52.84
C GLU A 59 16.95 -19.02 -52.37
N LYS A 60 16.01 -18.34 -53.05
CA LYS A 60 15.52 -17.01 -52.64
C LYS A 60 14.84 -17.04 -51.26
N ALA A 61 14.10 -18.11 -50.94
CA ALA A 61 13.48 -18.29 -49.64
C ALA A 61 14.53 -18.49 -48.53
N ALA A 62 15.55 -19.32 -48.78
CA ALA A 62 16.65 -19.52 -47.83
C ALA A 62 17.43 -18.22 -47.58
N HIS A 63 17.70 -17.45 -48.62
CA HIS A 63 18.33 -16.14 -48.48
C HIS A 63 17.44 -15.14 -47.72
N SER A 64 16.12 -15.17 -47.97
CA SER A 64 15.16 -14.33 -47.24
C SER A 64 15.07 -14.70 -45.76
N GLU A 65 15.14 -15.99 -45.42
CA GLU A 65 15.19 -16.48 -44.05
C GLU A 65 16.43 -15.97 -43.30
N GLU A 66 17.61 -16.10 -43.92
CA GLU A 66 18.87 -15.60 -43.36
C GLU A 66 18.81 -14.08 -43.13
N LEU A 67 18.33 -13.33 -44.12
CA LEU A 67 18.18 -11.88 -44.02
C LEU A 67 17.23 -11.49 -42.87
N VAL A 68 16.09 -12.14 -42.74
CA VAL A 68 15.15 -11.91 -41.63
C VAL A 68 15.79 -12.24 -40.28
N GLN A 69 16.54 -13.34 -40.19
CA GLN A 69 17.23 -13.72 -38.94
C GLN A 69 18.25 -12.64 -38.52
N VAL A 70 19.00 -12.07 -39.46
CA VAL A 70 19.93 -10.96 -39.22
C VAL A 70 19.18 -9.70 -38.77
N ILE A 71 18.07 -9.36 -39.41
CA ILE A 71 17.23 -8.21 -39.05
C ILE A 71 16.68 -8.36 -37.63
N CYS A 72 16.08 -9.51 -37.30
CA CYS A 72 15.52 -9.79 -35.99
C CYS A 72 16.58 -9.76 -34.88
N LYS A 73 17.79 -10.24 -35.15
CA LYS A 73 18.92 -10.15 -34.21
C LYS A 73 19.27 -8.69 -33.88
N ASN A 74 19.27 -7.80 -34.86
CA ASN A 74 19.57 -6.39 -34.64
C ASN A 74 18.44 -5.67 -33.90
N ILE A 75 17.18 -6.03 -34.14
CA ILE A 75 16.04 -5.51 -33.38
C ILE A 75 16.20 -5.84 -31.89
N SER A 76 16.53 -7.09 -31.55
CA SER A 76 16.72 -7.48 -30.13
C SER A 76 17.87 -6.71 -29.45
N LYS A 77 18.97 -6.43 -30.17
CA LYS A 77 20.09 -5.63 -29.64
C LYS A 77 19.68 -4.17 -29.45
N LEU A 78 18.90 -3.62 -30.38
CA LEU A 78 18.37 -2.27 -30.28
C LEU A 78 17.42 -2.15 -29.08
N ASP A 79 16.56 -3.14 -28.85
CA ASP A 79 15.65 -3.18 -27.70
C ASP A 79 16.43 -3.26 -26.39
N ALA A 80 17.46 -4.10 -26.32
CA ALA A 80 18.35 -4.16 -25.15
C ALA A 80 19.07 -2.83 -24.90
N ALA A 81 19.59 -2.20 -25.96
CA ALA A 81 20.22 -0.88 -25.87
C ALA A 81 19.23 0.19 -25.40
N LYS A 82 18.03 0.22 -25.97
CA LYS A 82 16.96 1.15 -25.59
C LYS A 82 16.57 0.96 -24.12
N ARG A 83 16.42 -0.28 -23.66
CA ARG A 83 16.11 -0.58 -22.27
C ARG A 83 17.22 -0.09 -21.35
N ASN A 84 18.47 -0.45 -21.62
CA ASN A 84 19.61 -0.04 -20.80
C ASN A 84 19.78 1.49 -20.76
N LEU A 85 19.58 2.18 -21.90
CA LEU A 85 19.61 3.64 -21.97
C LEU A 85 18.46 4.26 -21.17
N THR A 86 17.26 3.69 -21.25
CA THR A 86 16.10 4.18 -20.49
C THR A 86 16.32 3.99 -18.99
N GLU A 87 16.84 2.84 -18.57
CA GLU A 87 17.22 2.58 -17.18
C GLU A 87 18.29 3.54 -16.69
N SER A 88 19.32 3.79 -17.50
CA SER A 88 20.41 4.73 -17.17
C SER A 88 19.91 6.17 -17.05
N LEU A 89 19.03 6.60 -17.96
CA LEU A 89 18.43 7.93 -17.95
C LEU A 89 17.55 8.12 -16.72
N ASN A 90 16.71 7.13 -16.39
CA ASN A 90 15.87 7.15 -15.20
C ASN A 90 16.71 7.14 -13.91
N ALA A 91 17.79 6.36 -13.86
CA ALA A 91 18.70 6.36 -12.71
C ALA A 91 19.37 7.72 -12.52
N LEU A 92 19.83 8.36 -13.60
CA LEU A 92 20.47 9.67 -13.54
C LEU A 92 19.48 10.78 -13.16
N ALA A 93 18.26 10.75 -13.69
CA ALA A 93 17.20 11.67 -13.28
C ALA A 93 16.84 11.53 -11.80
N ARG A 94 16.74 10.28 -11.30
CA ARG A 94 16.53 10.02 -9.86
C ARG A 94 17.71 10.48 -9.01
N LEU A 95 18.94 10.36 -9.51
CA LEU A 95 20.13 10.82 -8.80
C LEU A 95 20.13 12.35 -8.70
N GLN A 96 19.75 13.03 -9.78
CA GLN A 96 19.59 14.48 -9.76
C GLN A 96 18.51 14.90 -8.76
N MET A 97 17.33 14.27 -8.79
CA MET A 97 16.29 14.52 -7.78
C MET A 97 16.81 14.26 -6.36
N PHE A 98 17.57 13.18 -6.16
CA PHE A 98 18.11 12.81 -4.86
C PHE A 98 19.06 13.85 -4.30
N VAL A 99 20.00 14.33 -5.12
CA VAL A 99 20.93 15.39 -4.72
C VAL A 99 20.18 16.69 -4.42
N SER A 100 19.25 17.10 -5.29
CA SER A 100 18.46 18.33 -5.05
C SER A 100 17.59 18.24 -3.79
N SER A 101 16.95 17.10 -3.52
CA SER A 101 16.19 16.88 -2.30
C SER A 101 17.08 16.81 -1.05
N LEU A 102 18.28 16.24 -1.17
CA LEU A 102 19.26 16.18 -0.08
C LEU A 102 19.77 17.58 0.28
N ASP A 103 20.15 18.38 -0.70
CA ASP A 103 20.61 19.75 -0.48
C ASP A 103 19.49 20.61 0.15
N ALA A 104 18.23 20.44 -0.30
CA ALA A 104 17.08 21.12 0.31
C ALA A 104 16.82 20.69 1.76
N ALA A 105 17.04 19.41 2.09
CA ALA A 105 16.90 18.91 3.46
C ALA A 105 18.06 19.35 4.37
N GLU A 106 19.27 19.47 3.83
CA GLU A 106 20.44 20.05 4.52
C GLU A 106 20.26 21.56 4.77
N GLU A 107 19.57 22.31 3.90
CA GLU A 107 19.26 23.72 4.14
C GLU A 107 18.30 23.92 5.33
N ILE A 108 17.35 22.99 5.51
CA ILE A 108 16.37 23.02 6.60
C ILE A 108 16.99 22.47 7.91
N GLN A 109 18.15 21.82 7.83
CA GLN A 109 18.83 21.21 8.98
C GLN A 109 19.13 22.25 10.07
N GLY A 110 18.71 21.96 11.30
CA GLY A 110 18.89 22.85 12.46
C GLY A 110 17.82 23.94 12.61
N THR A 111 16.83 23.98 11.72
CA THR A 111 15.61 24.79 11.90
C THR A 111 14.46 23.91 12.38
N HIS A 112 13.49 24.49 13.09
CA HIS A 112 12.30 23.75 13.55
C HIS A 112 11.18 23.70 12.48
N GLN A 113 11.52 23.86 11.19
CA GLN A 113 10.58 23.79 10.06
C GLN A 113 10.26 22.32 9.70
N TYR A 114 9.70 21.57 10.65
CA TYR A 114 9.42 20.14 10.50
C TYR A 114 8.42 19.82 9.39
N ILE A 115 7.56 20.76 9.03
CA ILE A 115 6.59 20.60 7.94
C ILE A 115 7.35 20.40 6.61
N LYS A 116 8.28 21.32 6.28
CA LYS A 116 9.09 21.22 5.07
C LYS A 116 10.08 20.06 5.15
N ALA A 117 10.66 19.85 6.35
CA ALA A 117 11.58 18.74 6.59
C ALA A 117 10.93 17.37 6.33
N SER A 118 9.65 17.18 6.66
CA SER A 118 8.97 15.90 6.47
C SER A 118 8.89 15.52 4.99
N ARG A 119 8.60 16.49 4.11
CA ARG A 119 8.53 16.28 2.66
C ARG A 119 9.91 16.06 2.04
N SER A 120 10.88 16.93 2.36
CA SER A 120 12.22 16.82 1.80
C SER A 120 12.91 15.55 2.27
N LEU A 121 12.86 15.24 3.57
CA LEU A 121 13.44 14.02 4.13
C LEU A 121 12.72 12.76 3.65
N GLY A 122 11.39 12.78 3.53
CA GLY A 122 10.63 11.67 2.95
C GLY A 122 11.07 11.35 1.53
N ALA A 123 11.26 12.36 0.68
CA ALA A 123 11.77 12.20 -0.67
C ALA A 123 13.22 11.66 -0.68
N VAL A 124 14.10 12.20 0.18
CA VAL A 124 15.49 11.74 0.34
C VAL A 124 15.55 10.27 0.73
N LEU A 125 14.75 9.85 1.72
CA LEU A 125 14.76 8.47 2.21
C LEU A 125 14.21 7.50 1.16
N GLN A 126 13.12 7.85 0.47
CA GLN A 126 12.59 7.05 -0.63
C GLN A 126 13.63 6.89 -1.76
N LEU A 127 14.30 7.97 -2.16
CA LEU A 127 15.32 7.93 -3.20
C LEU A 127 16.57 7.18 -2.75
N SER A 128 16.97 7.30 -1.48
CA SER A 128 18.12 6.58 -0.92
C SER A 128 17.96 5.06 -1.02
N SER A 129 16.74 4.55 -0.76
CA SER A 129 16.44 3.11 -0.87
C SER A 129 16.67 2.55 -2.29
N PHE A 130 16.44 3.36 -3.32
CA PHE A 130 16.72 2.96 -4.70
C PHE A 130 18.22 2.88 -4.98
N PHE A 131 19.04 3.68 -4.28
CA PHE A 131 20.48 3.75 -4.48
C PHE A 131 21.31 2.81 -3.59
N GLU A 132 20.69 2.12 -2.62
CA GLU A 132 21.37 1.10 -1.79
C GLU A 132 22.03 -0.01 -2.61
N LYS A 133 21.40 -0.43 -3.72
CA LYS A 133 21.97 -1.40 -4.66
C LYS A 133 23.23 -0.91 -5.39
N TYR A 134 23.51 0.39 -5.36
CA TYR A 134 24.70 1.00 -5.96
C TYR A 134 25.71 1.48 -4.91
N HIS A 135 25.61 1.01 -3.66
CA HIS A 135 26.50 1.40 -2.55
C HIS A 135 27.99 1.11 -2.81
N GLU A 136 28.32 0.19 -3.72
CA GLU A 136 29.72 -0.09 -4.11
C GLU A 136 30.38 1.09 -4.83
N ILE A 137 29.59 2.01 -5.40
CA ILE A 137 30.09 3.21 -6.07
C ILE A 137 30.40 4.26 -4.99
N GLU A 138 31.67 4.65 -4.88
CA GLU A 138 32.19 5.55 -3.84
C GLU A 138 31.40 6.87 -3.72
N SER A 139 31.03 7.49 -4.84
CA SER A 139 30.25 8.73 -4.83
C SER A 139 28.83 8.55 -4.28
N ILE A 140 28.20 7.40 -4.55
CA ILE A 140 26.88 7.07 -4.02
C ILE A 140 26.98 6.70 -2.54
N ALA A 141 28.01 5.95 -2.15
CA ALA A 141 28.28 5.66 -0.74
C ALA A 141 28.43 6.94 0.09
N ALA A 142 29.16 7.94 -0.43
CA ALA A 142 29.31 9.24 0.22
C ALA A 142 27.97 9.98 0.38
N LEU A 143 27.10 9.93 -0.64
CA LEU A 143 25.76 10.52 -0.55
C LEU A 143 24.88 9.79 0.48
N LEU A 144 24.91 8.45 0.50
CA LEU A 144 24.17 7.67 1.50
C LEU A 144 24.67 7.95 2.92
N GLN A 145 25.98 8.17 3.11
CA GLN A 145 26.53 8.57 4.40
C GLN A 145 26.07 9.97 4.83
N ARG A 146 25.99 10.93 3.90
CA ARG A 146 25.39 12.26 4.16
C ARG A 146 23.94 12.13 4.61
N VAL A 147 23.14 11.27 3.96
CA VAL A 147 21.76 10.98 4.39
C VAL A 147 21.69 10.45 5.83
N GLN A 148 22.57 9.51 6.21
CA GLN A 148 22.59 9.00 7.59
C GLN A 148 22.94 10.11 8.59
N THR A 149 23.92 10.94 8.27
CA THR A 149 24.32 12.07 9.13
C THR A 149 23.17 13.07 9.30
N LEU A 150 22.47 13.36 8.20
CA LEU A 150 21.29 14.22 8.21
C LEU A 150 20.16 13.61 9.05
N ARG A 151 19.87 12.31 8.88
CA ARG A 151 18.90 11.57 9.69
C ARG A 151 19.23 11.67 11.18
N ASP A 152 20.47 11.42 11.56
CA ASP A 152 20.91 11.47 12.95
C ASP A 152 20.77 12.88 13.55
N SER A 153 21.08 13.91 12.76
CA SER A 153 20.93 15.30 13.20
C SER A 153 19.47 15.69 13.45
N PHE A 154 18.54 15.31 12.56
CA PHE A 154 17.11 15.54 12.76
C PHE A 154 16.57 14.70 13.93
N CYS A 155 17.05 13.45 14.10
CA CYS A 155 16.68 12.65 15.26
C CYS A 155 17.08 13.34 16.57
N SER A 156 18.32 13.84 16.65
CA SER A 156 18.80 14.55 17.85
C SER A 156 18.01 15.83 18.11
N LEU A 157 17.66 16.58 17.07
CA LEU A 157 16.88 17.81 17.19
C LEU A 157 15.46 17.51 17.68
N ILE A 158 14.77 16.58 17.02
CA ILE A 158 13.40 16.19 17.37
C ILE A 158 13.37 15.61 18.79
N PHE A 159 14.31 14.73 19.15
CA PHE A 159 14.35 14.13 20.48
C PHE A 159 14.60 15.21 21.55
N GLY A 160 15.48 16.17 21.28
CA GLY A 160 15.73 17.30 22.17
C GLY A 160 14.50 18.20 22.36
N ASP A 161 13.72 18.41 21.30
CA ASP A 161 12.45 19.14 21.38
C ASP A 161 11.41 18.37 22.20
N PHE A 162 11.29 17.06 21.98
CA PHE A 162 10.38 16.19 22.73
C PHE A 162 10.76 16.02 24.20
N ASP A 163 12.04 16.11 24.55
CA ASP A 163 12.49 16.09 25.94
C ASP A 163 12.07 17.38 26.68
N GLN A 164 11.98 18.51 25.98
CA GLN A 164 11.56 19.81 26.53
C GLN A 164 10.04 20.04 26.44
N VAL A 165 9.28 19.09 25.88
CA VAL A 165 7.84 19.21 25.69
C VAL A 165 7.11 19.48 27.02
N GLU A 166 7.56 18.90 28.14
CA GLU A 166 6.92 19.12 29.45
C GLU A 166 6.93 20.60 29.88
N ASP A 167 8.01 21.33 29.58
CA ASP A 167 8.15 22.76 29.87
C ASP A 167 7.34 23.61 28.86
N LEU A 168 7.22 23.15 27.61
CA LEU A 168 6.54 23.86 26.53
C LEU A 168 5.01 23.72 26.56
N VAL A 169 4.47 22.66 27.17
CA VAL A 169 3.01 22.42 27.24
C VAL A 169 2.24 23.54 27.90
N TYR A 170 2.85 24.23 28.87
CA TYR A 170 2.24 25.38 29.55
C TYR A 170 2.21 26.66 28.71
N THR A 171 2.88 26.67 27.56
CA THR A 171 2.95 27.82 26.64
C THR A 171 2.08 27.67 25.39
N PHE A 172 1.49 26.49 25.17
CA PHE A 172 0.58 26.29 24.05
C PHE A 172 -0.76 26.97 24.33
N GLU A 173 -1.09 27.98 23.54
CA GLU A 173 -2.42 28.62 23.55
C GLU A 173 -3.53 27.56 23.29
N GLU A 174 -4.73 27.83 23.81
CA GLU A 174 -5.96 27.02 23.70
C GLU A 174 -6.49 26.89 22.25
N GLY A 175 -5.65 26.43 21.32
CA GLY A 175 -6.04 26.04 19.97
C GLY A 175 -6.75 24.70 19.95
N SER A 176 -7.42 24.39 18.82
CA SER A 176 -8.22 23.16 18.67
C SER A 176 -7.44 21.90 19.05
N ASN A 177 -8.00 21.07 19.94
CA ASN A 177 -7.44 19.79 20.39
C ASN A 177 -7.48 18.67 19.33
N GLN A 178 -7.60 19.02 18.06
CA GLN A 178 -7.64 18.06 16.97
C GLN A 178 -6.23 17.77 16.46
N PRO A 179 -5.91 16.50 16.17
CA PRO A 179 -4.68 16.15 15.47
C PRO A 179 -4.74 16.70 14.04
N ILE A 180 -3.63 17.30 13.61
CA ILE A 180 -3.50 17.88 12.27
C ILE A 180 -3.49 16.74 11.25
N THR A 181 -4.44 16.75 10.32
CA THR A 181 -4.46 15.84 9.16
C THR A 181 -3.48 16.30 8.09
N GLU A 182 -3.06 15.39 7.21
CA GLU A 182 -2.07 15.66 6.17
C GLU A 182 -2.45 16.81 5.24
N ASP A 183 -3.75 17.00 4.97
CA ASP A 183 -4.30 18.11 4.18
C ASP A 183 -4.17 19.49 4.86
N MET A 184 -4.04 19.54 6.19
CA MET A 184 -3.87 20.79 6.95
C MET A 184 -2.40 21.25 7.01
N LEU A 185 -1.44 20.37 6.69
CA LEU A 185 -0.01 20.73 6.61
C LEU A 185 0.25 21.74 5.48
N GLU A 186 -0.49 21.66 4.36
CA GLU A 186 -0.38 22.60 3.24
C GLU A 186 -0.89 24.01 3.58
N GLU A 187 -1.92 24.12 4.42
CA GLU A 187 -2.42 25.42 4.89
C GLU A 187 -1.45 26.06 5.89
N MET A 188 -0.80 25.25 6.74
CA MET A 188 0.19 25.72 7.71
C MET A 188 1.49 26.17 7.06
N GLU A 189 1.98 25.48 6.03
CA GLU A 189 3.18 25.90 5.29
C GLU A 189 3.01 27.30 4.66
N LYS A 190 1.78 27.65 4.24
CA LYS A 190 1.47 28.99 3.71
C LYS A 190 1.41 30.07 4.80
N GLN A 191 1.11 29.69 6.04
CA GLN A 191 1.05 30.60 7.20
C GLN A 191 2.41 30.79 7.89
N GLU A 192 3.36 29.88 7.66
CA GLU A 192 4.72 29.95 8.24
C GLU A 192 5.63 31.05 7.65
N ALA A 193 5.23 31.74 6.58
CA ALA A 193 6.05 32.74 5.88
C ALA A 193 6.41 34.02 6.67
N GLY A 194 6.13 34.07 7.98
CA GLY A 194 6.45 35.22 8.84
C GLY A 194 6.60 34.90 10.33
N PHE A 195 6.79 33.62 10.70
CA PHE A 195 6.92 33.19 12.10
C PHE A 195 8.38 32.87 12.45
N ASP A 196 8.78 33.04 13.71
CA ASP A 196 10.16 32.79 14.16
C ASP A 196 10.54 31.31 13.98
N ASP A 197 11.61 31.05 13.24
CA ASP A 197 12.10 29.70 12.90
C ASP A 197 12.63 28.91 14.10
N GLN A 198 12.86 29.58 15.23
CA GLN A 198 13.39 28.97 16.45
C GLN A 198 12.31 28.57 17.47
N LEU A 199 11.06 29.01 17.30
CA LEU A 199 10.03 28.74 18.30
C LEU A 199 9.43 27.34 18.15
N VAL A 200 9.47 26.52 19.20
CA VAL A 200 8.81 25.22 19.22
C VAL A 200 7.31 25.41 19.48
N THR A 201 6.47 25.11 18.48
CA THR A 201 5.00 25.15 18.60
C THR A 201 4.42 23.75 18.59
N ARG A 202 3.19 23.61 19.11
CA ARG A 202 2.42 22.35 19.05
C ARG A 202 2.29 21.81 17.62
N GLY A 203 2.01 22.69 16.65
CA GLY A 203 1.92 22.32 15.24
C GLY A 203 3.25 21.81 14.66
N ARG A 204 4.38 22.39 15.08
CA ARG A 204 5.72 21.93 14.68
C ARG A 204 6.06 20.57 15.29
N LEU A 205 5.69 20.31 16.53
CA LEU A 205 5.87 18.98 17.16
C LEU A 205 5.00 17.91 16.48
N GLN A 206 3.76 18.24 16.13
CA GLN A 206 2.91 17.35 15.32
C GLN A 206 3.54 17.10 13.95
N ALA A 207 4.09 18.12 13.29
CA ALA A 207 4.85 17.97 12.05
C ALA A 207 6.11 17.10 12.22
N ALA A 208 6.81 17.20 13.36
CA ALA A 208 7.96 16.36 13.68
C ALA A 208 7.59 14.87 13.76
N CYS A 209 6.38 14.53 14.23
CA CYS A 209 5.89 13.14 14.19
C CYS A 209 5.84 12.59 12.74
N TYR A 210 5.48 13.42 11.75
CA TYR A 210 5.50 13.01 10.35
C TYR A 210 6.92 12.80 9.81
N VAL A 211 7.89 13.63 10.23
CA VAL A 211 9.32 13.42 9.93
C VAL A 211 9.79 12.07 10.47
N ILE A 212 9.43 11.73 11.72
CA ILE A 212 9.79 10.46 12.35
C ILE A 212 9.14 9.27 11.65
N ASN A 213 7.89 9.40 11.19
CA ASN A 213 7.25 8.38 10.36
C ASN A 213 8.01 8.15 9.06
N ALA A 214 8.48 9.20 8.39
CA ALA A 214 9.29 9.08 7.18
C ALA A 214 10.62 8.39 7.44
N MET A 215 11.24 8.59 8.62
CA MET A 215 12.47 7.92 9.06
C MET A 215 12.32 6.42 9.39
N GLY A 216 11.08 5.93 9.51
CA GLY A 216 10.77 4.52 9.73
C GLY A 216 10.47 4.13 11.18
N GLU A 217 10.00 2.89 11.35
CA GLU A 217 9.42 2.39 12.60
C GLU A 217 10.42 2.27 13.75
N GLU A 218 11.69 2.00 13.45
CA GLU A 218 12.76 1.91 14.45
C GLU A 218 12.93 3.23 15.21
N THR A 219 13.01 4.34 14.46
CA THR A 219 13.15 5.69 15.03
C THR A 219 11.92 6.07 15.84
N ARG A 220 10.72 5.74 15.32
CA ARG A 220 9.45 5.92 16.03
C ARG A 220 9.46 5.17 17.37
N GLY A 221 9.86 3.90 17.37
CA GLY A 221 9.94 3.09 18.60
C GLY A 221 10.88 3.70 19.63
N ARG A 222 12.05 4.20 19.20
CA ARG A 222 13.00 4.89 20.07
C ARG A 222 12.42 6.18 20.68
N LEU A 223 11.71 6.98 19.90
CA LEU A 223 11.06 8.21 20.39
C LEU A 223 9.98 7.89 21.42
N ILE A 224 9.08 6.95 21.09
CA ILE A 224 8.00 6.52 21.99
C ILE A 224 8.59 5.98 23.29
N GLN A 225 9.62 5.13 23.21
CA GLN A 225 10.29 4.59 24.38
C GLN A 225 10.91 5.70 25.24
N SER A 226 11.63 6.66 24.64
CA SER A 226 12.21 7.80 25.35
C SER A 226 11.13 8.61 26.07
N PHE A 227 10.03 8.88 25.37
CA PHE A 227 8.88 9.60 25.92
C PHE A 227 8.25 8.85 27.10
N CYS A 228 7.95 7.55 26.95
CA CYS A 228 7.37 6.74 28.02
C CYS A 228 8.28 6.66 29.25
N VAL A 229 9.59 6.49 29.05
CA VAL A 229 10.58 6.51 30.15
C VAL A 229 10.58 7.88 30.83
N ASN A 230 10.50 8.97 30.07
CA ASN A 230 10.44 10.32 30.64
C ASN A 230 9.19 10.51 31.52
N GLN A 231 8.01 10.09 31.05
CA GLN A 231 6.75 10.17 31.83
C GLN A 231 6.81 9.32 33.11
N LEU A 232 7.54 8.19 33.09
CA LEU A 232 7.69 7.30 34.24
C LEU A 232 8.83 7.70 35.20
N LYS A 233 9.58 8.78 34.95
CA LYS A 233 10.65 9.24 35.88
C LYS A 233 10.13 9.48 37.30
N ASN A 234 8.95 10.09 37.41
CA ASN A 234 8.30 10.34 38.71
C ASN A 234 7.79 9.05 39.38
N TYR A 235 7.47 8.01 38.59
CA TYR A 235 7.09 6.70 39.13
C TYR A 235 8.27 6.06 39.86
N ASP A 236 9.44 6.04 39.21
CA ASP A 236 10.66 5.46 39.78
C ASP A 236 11.02 6.19 41.10
N ALA A 237 10.89 7.52 41.16
CA ALA A 237 11.14 8.28 42.39
C ALA A 237 10.21 7.89 43.56
N LEU A 238 8.96 7.51 43.28
CA LEU A 238 7.96 7.21 44.30
C LEU A 238 7.96 5.75 44.74
N PHE A 239 8.22 4.81 43.83
CA PHE A 239 7.90 3.40 44.01
C PHE A 239 9.09 2.43 43.87
N MET A 240 10.30 2.95 43.69
CA MET A 240 11.54 2.18 43.64
C MET A 240 11.73 1.29 44.89
N PRO A 241 12.36 0.11 44.76
CA PRO A 241 12.74 -0.72 45.91
C PRO A 241 13.60 0.06 46.90
N GLY A 242 13.16 0.19 48.15
CA GLY A 242 13.77 1.05 49.19
C GLY A 242 13.01 2.35 49.47
N SER A 243 12.00 2.70 48.67
CA SER A 243 11.12 3.84 48.91
C SER A 243 9.94 3.48 49.84
N ALA A 244 9.30 4.50 50.43
CA ALA A 244 8.09 4.35 51.24
C ALA A 244 6.91 3.69 50.50
N GLY A 245 6.93 3.71 49.16
CA GLY A 245 5.94 3.07 48.28
C GLY A 245 6.27 1.62 47.87
N GLU A 246 7.32 1.01 48.41
CA GLU A 246 7.80 -0.31 47.98
C GLU A 246 6.82 -1.45 48.28
N GLY A 247 6.13 -1.40 49.42
CA GLY A 247 5.35 -2.53 49.93
C GLY A 247 4.23 -2.99 48.98
N LEU A 248 3.94 -4.30 49.02
CA LEU A 248 2.82 -4.92 48.27
C LEU A 248 1.45 -4.33 48.65
N ASP A 249 1.35 -3.65 49.78
CA ASP A 249 0.16 -2.91 50.22
C ASP A 249 -0.12 -1.67 49.35
N GLN A 250 0.89 -1.16 48.63
CA GLN A 250 0.78 0.07 47.84
C GLN A 250 0.41 -0.19 46.37
N MET A 251 -0.03 -1.40 46.01
CA MET A 251 -0.43 -1.74 44.64
C MET A 251 -1.59 -0.87 44.14
N GLU A 252 -2.61 -0.62 44.98
CA GLU A 252 -3.73 0.29 44.64
C GLU A 252 -3.24 1.70 44.30
N ARG A 253 -2.25 2.19 45.08
CA ARG A 253 -1.67 3.51 44.87
C ARG A 253 -0.85 3.58 43.58
N ARG A 254 -0.16 2.50 43.20
CA ARG A 254 0.58 2.39 41.92
C ARG A 254 -0.39 2.46 40.73
N PHE A 255 -1.50 1.73 40.79
CA PHE A 255 -2.50 1.74 39.72
C PHE A 255 -3.24 3.08 39.63
N HIS A 256 -3.63 3.69 40.77
CA HIS A 256 -4.22 5.02 40.78
C HIS A 256 -3.27 6.08 40.22
N TRP A 257 -1.98 6.00 40.57
CA TRP A 257 -0.95 6.87 40.01
C TRP A 257 -0.91 6.73 38.48
N PHE A 258 -0.91 5.51 37.95
CA PHE A 258 -0.91 5.28 36.50
C PHE A 258 -2.15 5.88 35.83
N TRP A 259 -3.35 5.69 36.40
CA TRP A 259 -4.57 6.27 35.85
C TRP A 259 -4.53 7.80 35.79
N LYS A 260 -3.97 8.44 36.82
CA LYS A 260 -3.74 9.88 36.82
C LYS A 260 -2.77 10.28 35.71
N THR A 261 -1.63 9.61 35.60
CA THR A 261 -0.62 9.87 34.56
C THR A 261 -1.19 9.68 33.16
N LEU A 262 -2.01 8.65 32.95
CA LEU A 262 -2.67 8.40 31.68
C LEU A 262 -3.70 9.49 31.35
N SER A 263 -4.48 9.94 32.34
CA SER A 263 -5.41 11.06 32.15
C SER A 263 -4.68 12.38 31.84
N ASP A 264 -3.54 12.63 32.49
CA ASP A 264 -2.70 13.79 32.21
C ASP A 264 -2.11 13.72 30.80
N TYR A 265 -1.75 12.51 30.34
CA TYR A 265 -1.31 12.26 28.98
C TYR A 265 -2.43 12.49 27.94
N GLU A 266 -3.61 11.94 28.18
CA GLU A 266 -4.80 12.11 27.32
C GLU A 266 -5.13 13.61 27.15
N ALA A 267 -5.05 14.38 28.24
CA ALA A 267 -5.36 15.81 28.23
C ALA A 267 -4.30 16.66 27.49
N LYS A 268 -3.02 16.37 27.67
CA LYS A 268 -1.91 17.24 27.22
C LYS A 268 -1.27 16.81 25.92
N TYR A 269 -1.10 15.50 25.71
CA TYR A 269 -0.20 14.93 24.72
C TYR A 269 -0.90 14.12 23.64
N GLN A 270 -2.13 13.65 23.87
CA GLN A 270 -2.86 12.82 22.89
C GLN A 270 -2.98 13.48 21.51
N CYS A 271 -3.09 14.80 21.48
CA CYS A 271 -3.18 15.54 20.24
C CYS A 271 -1.84 15.71 19.50
N LEU A 272 -0.69 15.53 20.18
CA LEU A 272 0.65 15.66 19.56
C LEU A 272 0.98 14.45 18.68
N PHE A 273 0.59 13.26 19.13
CA PHE A 273 0.94 12.01 18.48
C PHE A 273 -0.17 11.56 17.52
N PRO A 274 0.19 10.97 16.36
CA PRO A 274 -0.75 10.27 15.51
C PRO A 274 -1.45 9.12 16.26
N PHE A 275 -2.76 8.94 16.06
CA PHE A 275 -3.54 7.89 16.75
C PHE A 275 -3.03 6.47 16.49
N ASN A 276 -2.46 6.22 15.31
CA ASN A 276 -1.92 4.92 14.92
C ASN A 276 -0.62 4.52 15.64
N TRP A 277 -0.01 5.43 16.41
CA TRP A 277 1.19 5.13 17.18
C TRP A 277 0.89 4.40 18.50
N HIS A 278 -0.35 4.45 18.99
CA HIS A 278 -0.77 3.80 20.23
C HIS A 278 0.19 4.04 21.41
N VAL A 279 0.62 5.30 21.59
CA VAL A 279 1.58 5.71 22.63
C VAL A 279 1.04 5.45 24.04
N ASP A 280 -0.28 5.53 24.21
CA ASP A 280 -1.02 5.12 25.41
C ASP A 280 -0.79 3.63 25.76
N ALA A 281 -0.85 2.74 24.76
CA ALA A 281 -0.57 1.32 24.93
C ALA A 281 0.91 1.07 25.27
N HIS A 282 1.83 1.80 24.63
CA HIS A 282 3.26 1.73 24.95
C HIS A 282 3.58 2.25 26.36
N LEU A 283 2.91 3.31 26.82
CA LEU A 283 3.04 3.83 28.18
C LEU A 283 2.55 2.81 29.21
N LEU A 284 1.42 2.15 28.92
CA LEU A 284 0.89 1.05 29.73
C LEU A 284 1.89 -0.11 29.80
N GLN A 285 2.42 -0.55 28.66
CA GLN A 285 3.40 -1.63 28.60
C GLN A 285 4.63 -1.29 29.46
N ALA A 286 5.20 -0.10 29.29
CA ALA A 286 6.37 0.34 30.05
C ALA A 286 6.09 0.40 31.56
N PHE A 287 4.90 0.86 31.96
CA PHE A 287 4.46 0.84 33.35
C PHE A 287 4.36 -0.58 33.92
N CYS A 288 3.77 -1.51 33.16
CA CYS A 288 3.64 -2.91 33.55
C CYS A 288 5.01 -3.58 33.69
N GLU A 289 5.93 -3.34 32.76
CA GLU A 289 7.31 -3.87 32.81
C GLU A 289 8.05 -3.37 34.07
N LYS A 290 7.99 -2.06 34.36
CA LYS A 290 8.58 -1.47 35.57
C LYS A 290 7.95 -2.00 36.85
N THR A 291 6.63 -2.10 36.88
CA THR A 291 5.90 -2.60 38.05
C THR A 291 6.22 -4.07 38.31
N LYS A 292 6.33 -4.87 37.24
CA LYS A 292 6.77 -6.27 37.33
C LYS A 292 8.18 -6.36 37.92
N GLU A 293 9.15 -5.57 37.44
CA GLU A 293 10.52 -5.56 37.96
C GLU A 293 10.57 -5.19 39.46
N HIS A 294 9.81 -4.17 39.87
CA HIS A 294 9.69 -3.76 41.27
C HIS A 294 9.08 -4.87 42.14
N VAL A 295 7.96 -5.46 41.70
CA VAL A 295 7.27 -6.53 42.42
C VAL A 295 8.14 -7.79 42.49
N GLU A 296 8.83 -8.18 41.42
CA GLU A 296 9.78 -9.30 41.43
C GLU A 296 10.92 -9.07 42.43
N THR A 297 11.45 -7.84 42.52
CA THR A 297 12.50 -7.49 43.47
C THR A 297 12.00 -7.58 44.92
N VAL A 298 10.78 -7.11 45.17
CA VAL A 298 10.12 -7.19 46.48
C VAL A 298 9.84 -8.65 46.85
N LEU A 299 9.31 -9.45 45.92
CA LEU A 299 9.01 -10.87 46.12
C LEU A 299 10.27 -11.71 46.39
N LYS A 300 11.40 -11.41 45.72
CA LYS A 300 12.69 -12.08 45.99
C LYS A 300 13.19 -11.88 47.42
N ARG A 301 12.79 -10.81 48.13
CA ARG A 301 13.16 -10.60 49.54
C ARG A 301 12.40 -11.51 50.51
N PHE A 302 11.23 -12.01 50.10
CA PHE A 302 10.45 -12.96 50.88
C PHE A 302 10.91 -14.40 50.59
N GLU A 303 12.15 -14.75 50.96
CA GLU A 303 12.73 -16.07 50.67
C GLU A 303 12.11 -17.21 51.49
N THR A 304 11.37 -16.92 52.57
CA THR A 304 10.74 -17.94 53.43
C THR A 304 9.21 -17.83 53.43
N PRO A 305 8.46 -18.96 53.35
CA PRO A 305 6.99 -18.97 53.33
C PRO A 305 6.34 -18.39 54.60
N GLU A 306 7.06 -18.37 55.72
CA GLU A 306 6.58 -17.85 57.02
C GLU A 306 6.66 -16.32 57.14
N MET A 307 7.43 -15.65 56.27
CA MET A 307 7.55 -14.18 56.25
C MET A 307 6.49 -13.49 55.39
N VAL A 308 5.68 -14.26 54.65
CA VAL A 308 4.68 -13.73 53.72
C VAL A 308 3.32 -13.64 54.40
N ASP A 309 2.80 -12.43 54.55
CA ASP A 309 1.42 -12.20 54.95
C ASP A 309 0.47 -12.61 53.80
N VAL A 310 -0.14 -13.79 53.91
CA VAL A 310 -1.02 -14.36 52.87
C VAL A 310 -2.19 -13.42 52.53
N PRO A 311 -2.91 -12.81 53.51
CA PRO A 311 -3.88 -11.75 53.26
C PRO A 311 -3.37 -10.60 52.37
N LEU A 312 -2.15 -10.12 52.60
CA LEU A 312 -1.54 -9.04 51.83
C LEU A 312 -1.33 -9.45 50.36
N LEU A 313 -0.83 -10.66 50.13
CA LEU A 313 -0.62 -11.20 48.80
C LEU A 313 -1.96 -11.37 48.04
N VAL A 314 -2.98 -11.89 48.73
CA VAL A 314 -4.33 -12.04 48.15
C VAL A 314 -4.94 -10.69 47.81
N ASN A 315 -4.73 -9.66 48.64
CA ASN A 315 -5.21 -8.31 48.35
C ASN A 315 -4.48 -7.69 47.16
N ALA A 316 -3.15 -7.80 47.09
CA ALA A 316 -2.35 -7.35 45.97
C ALA A 316 -2.74 -8.05 44.64
N LEU A 317 -3.04 -9.34 44.70
CA LEU A 317 -3.50 -10.09 43.53
C LEU A 317 -4.90 -9.64 43.10
N ARG A 318 -5.83 -9.46 44.04
CA ARG A 318 -7.18 -8.98 43.73
C ARG A 318 -7.17 -7.60 43.08
N THR A 319 -6.36 -6.68 43.61
CA THR A 319 -6.25 -5.32 43.07
C THR A 319 -5.60 -5.30 41.68
N THR A 320 -4.60 -6.16 41.45
CA THR A 320 -4.01 -6.37 40.11
C THR A 320 -5.03 -6.92 39.12
N MET A 321 -5.82 -7.92 39.51
CA MET A 321 -6.90 -8.45 38.66
C MET A 321 -7.98 -7.40 38.34
N GLN A 322 -8.30 -6.51 39.29
CA GLN A 322 -9.24 -5.42 39.05
C GLN A 322 -8.68 -4.41 38.06
N PHE A 323 -7.41 -4.02 38.22
CA PHE A 323 -6.71 -3.14 37.29
C PHE A 323 -6.66 -3.72 35.88
N GLU A 324 -6.34 -5.01 35.72
CA GLU A 324 -6.35 -5.69 34.42
C GLU A 324 -7.72 -5.65 33.74
N ARG A 325 -8.82 -5.77 34.49
CA ARG A 325 -10.18 -5.63 33.94
C ARG A 325 -10.44 -4.21 33.45
N GLU A 326 -10.10 -3.21 34.26
CA GLU A 326 -10.27 -1.81 33.90
C GLU A 326 -9.43 -1.42 32.67
N LEU A 327 -8.22 -1.96 32.53
CA LEU A 327 -7.35 -1.77 31.37
C LEU A 327 -7.97 -2.31 30.08
N VAL A 328 -8.52 -3.53 30.12
CA VAL A 328 -9.14 -4.15 28.94
C VAL A 328 -10.34 -3.33 28.46
N LEU A 329 -11.09 -2.74 29.39
CA LEU A 329 -12.22 -1.85 29.08
C LEU A 329 -11.73 -0.51 28.51
N LYS A 330 -10.74 0.14 29.14
CA LYS A 330 -10.27 1.47 28.75
C LYS A 330 -9.48 1.48 27.43
N MET A 331 -8.68 0.46 27.18
CA MET A 331 -7.88 0.36 25.94
C MET A 331 -8.69 -0.22 24.75
N ASP A 332 -10.00 -0.40 24.89
CA ASP A 332 -10.89 -1.01 23.89
C ASP A 332 -10.39 -2.42 23.41
N LEU A 333 -9.56 -3.08 24.22
CA LEU A 333 -9.02 -4.43 23.94
C LEU A 333 -10.10 -5.52 24.01
N GLY A 334 -11.29 -5.21 24.56
CA GLY A 334 -12.38 -6.18 24.72
C GLY A 334 -13.81 -5.69 24.44
N ILE A 335 -14.06 -4.39 24.24
CA ILE A 335 -15.41 -3.89 23.94
C ILE A 335 -15.68 -3.90 22.42
N LYS A 336 -14.66 -3.61 21.60
CA LYS A 336 -14.73 -3.67 20.12
C LYS A 336 -13.85 -4.76 19.51
N ASN A 337 -12.94 -5.34 20.29
CA ASN A 337 -11.97 -6.33 19.81
C ASN A 337 -12.24 -7.74 20.34
N VAL A 338 -12.18 -8.73 19.44
CA VAL A 338 -12.19 -10.16 19.75
C VAL A 338 -10.83 -10.51 20.33
N PRO A 339 -10.76 -11.02 21.58
CA PRO A 339 -9.51 -11.49 22.16
C PRO A 339 -8.89 -12.61 21.32
N PRO A 340 -7.54 -12.77 21.33
CA PRO A 340 -6.87 -13.87 20.64
C PRO A 340 -7.41 -15.25 21.03
N GLU A 341 -7.25 -16.25 20.15
CA GLU A 341 -7.85 -17.59 20.25
C GLU A 341 -7.53 -18.36 21.55
N ASN A 342 -6.48 -17.95 22.27
CA ASN A 342 -6.00 -18.55 23.52
C ASN A 342 -6.13 -17.61 24.75
N PHE A 343 -6.98 -16.58 24.69
CA PHE A 343 -7.12 -15.66 25.82
C PHE A 343 -7.90 -16.33 26.97
N PRO A 344 -7.39 -16.33 28.22
CA PRO A 344 -7.89 -17.20 29.28
C PRO A 344 -9.26 -16.81 29.86
N TYR A 345 -9.80 -15.65 29.51
CA TYR A 345 -11.09 -15.16 30.02
C TYR A 345 -11.78 -14.22 29.04
N GLU A 346 -13.09 -14.14 29.11
CA GLU A 346 -13.92 -13.16 28.42
C GLU A 346 -14.59 -12.24 29.42
N LEU A 347 -14.89 -11.01 28.99
CA LEU A 347 -15.62 -10.06 29.83
C LEU A 347 -17.08 -10.07 29.40
N ASP A 348 -18.02 -10.10 30.34
CA ASP A 348 -19.45 -9.85 30.03
C ASP A 348 -19.72 -8.35 29.77
N GLU A 349 -20.98 -7.98 29.50
CA GLU A 349 -21.39 -6.60 29.23
C GLU A 349 -21.19 -5.67 30.45
N GLU A 350 -21.01 -6.25 31.64
CA GLU A 350 -20.78 -5.59 32.92
C GLU A 350 -19.30 -5.62 33.37
N GLY A 351 -18.40 -6.20 32.57
CA GLY A 351 -16.95 -6.24 32.85
C GLY A 351 -16.51 -7.31 33.85
N GLN A 352 -17.31 -8.33 34.13
CA GLN A 352 -16.94 -9.49 34.95
C GLN A 352 -16.21 -10.56 34.13
N ILE A 353 -15.27 -11.24 34.78
CA ILE A 353 -14.48 -12.32 34.18
C ILE A 353 -15.35 -13.57 34.07
N VAL A 354 -15.60 -13.98 32.82
CA VAL A 354 -16.17 -15.25 32.44
C VAL A 354 -15.05 -16.12 31.89
N ASP A 355 -14.88 -17.33 32.38
CA ASP A 355 -13.90 -18.27 31.81
C ASP A 355 -14.18 -18.47 30.31
N SER A 356 -13.15 -18.35 29.46
CA SER A 356 -13.27 -18.52 28.01
C SER A 356 -13.73 -19.95 27.64
N GLN A 357 -13.41 -20.95 28.46
CA GLN A 357 -13.88 -22.32 28.27
C GLN A 357 -15.29 -22.57 28.82
N SER A 358 -15.86 -21.61 29.55
CA SER A 358 -17.25 -21.67 30.01
C SER A 358 -18.22 -21.42 28.85
N PRO A 359 -19.39 -22.09 28.82
CA PRO A 359 -20.43 -21.84 27.82
C PRO A 359 -20.87 -20.38 27.72
N ALA A 360 -20.72 -19.59 28.80
CA ALA A 360 -20.98 -18.16 28.78
C ALA A 360 -19.90 -17.36 28.04
N GLY A 361 -18.61 -17.72 28.20
CA GLY A 361 -17.50 -17.11 27.48
C GLY A 361 -17.60 -17.40 25.99
N ILE A 362 -17.72 -18.67 25.60
CA ILE A 362 -17.86 -19.06 24.19
C ILE A 362 -18.98 -18.27 23.48
N ARG A 363 -20.14 -18.06 24.13
CA ARG A 363 -21.24 -17.26 23.57
C ARG A 363 -20.87 -15.80 23.34
N LEU A 364 -20.22 -15.15 24.31
CA LEU A 364 -19.76 -13.77 24.21
C LEU A 364 -18.78 -13.59 23.04
N ARG A 365 -17.84 -14.52 22.86
CA ARG A 365 -16.89 -14.52 21.73
C ARG A 365 -17.59 -14.55 20.38
N TYR A 366 -18.52 -15.49 20.19
CA TYR A 366 -19.24 -15.64 18.93
C TYR A 366 -20.14 -14.44 18.66
N GLU A 367 -20.74 -13.86 19.69
CA GLU A 367 -21.54 -12.65 19.56
C GLU A 367 -20.69 -11.44 19.13
N ARG A 368 -19.50 -11.28 19.70
CA ARG A 368 -18.54 -10.23 19.31
C ARG A 368 -17.99 -10.43 17.90
N LEU A 369 -17.64 -11.67 17.55
CA LEU A 369 -17.19 -12.01 16.19
C LEU A 369 -18.29 -11.69 15.16
N ARG A 370 -19.55 -11.97 15.51
CA ARG A 370 -20.70 -11.63 14.68
C ARG A 370 -20.89 -10.12 14.55
N LYS A 371 -20.82 -9.36 15.65
CA LYS A 371 -20.92 -7.88 15.63
C LYS A 371 -19.81 -7.25 14.78
N ARG A 372 -18.57 -7.77 14.84
CA ARG A 372 -17.46 -7.32 13.97
C ARG A 372 -17.78 -7.51 12.48
N VAL A 373 -18.21 -8.72 12.09
CA VAL A 373 -18.56 -9.02 10.69
C VAL A 373 -19.74 -8.17 10.20
N GLU A 374 -20.71 -7.86 11.08
CA GLU A 374 -21.83 -6.98 10.75
C GLU A 374 -21.40 -5.50 10.58
N VAL A 375 -20.44 -5.01 11.38
CA VAL A 375 -19.89 -3.64 11.29
C VAL A 375 -18.98 -3.48 10.07
N ASP A 376 -18.06 -4.41 9.83
CA ASP A 376 -17.18 -4.39 8.67
C ASP A 376 -18.00 -4.49 7.37
N GLY A 377 -18.96 -5.41 7.32
CA GLY A 377 -19.84 -5.58 6.15
C GLY A 377 -20.87 -4.47 5.95
N SER A 378 -21.11 -3.59 6.94
CA SER A 378 -21.95 -2.40 6.77
C SER A 378 -21.14 -1.17 6.37
N SER A 379 -19.90 -1.04 6.85
CA SER A 379 -18.93 -0.03 6.37
C SER A 379 -18.61 -0.22 4.89
N GLU A 380 -18.28 -1.44 4.47
CA GLU A 380 -17.99 -1.76 3.06
C GLU A 380 -19.19 -1.45 2.14
N ARG A 381 -20.42 -1.83 2.55
CA ARG A 381 -21.63 -1.52 1.77
C ARG A 381 -21.95 -0.04 1.71
N GLN A 382 -21.54 0.74 2.70
CA GLN A 382 -21.77 2.18 2.73
C GLN A 382 -20.76 2.90 1.84
N GLU A 383 -19.48 2.52 1.88
CA GLU A 383 -18.45 3.01 0.96
C GLU A 383 -18.76 2.66 -0.50
N GLU A 384 -19.20 1.42 -0.78
CA GLU A 384 -19.61 1.03 -2.14
C GLU A 384 -20.81 1.85 -2.63
N ARG A 385 -21.80 2.13 -1.77
CA ARG A 385 -22.95 2.97 -2.10
C ARG A 385 -22.56 4.41 -2.33
N GLU A 386 -21.64 4.95 -1.55
CA GLU A 386 -21.14 6.32 -1.69
C GLU A 386 -20.28 6.47 -2.96
N ALA A 387 -19.44 5.48 -3.28
CA ALA A 387 -18.68 5.42 -4.52
C ALA A 387 -19.59 5.31 -5.76
N GLN A 388 -20.66 4.50 -5.70
CA GLN A 388 -21.66 4.42 -6.77
C GLN A 388 -22.41 5.74 -6.94
N LYS A 389 -22.79 6.41 -5.84
CA LYS A 389 -23.42 7.73 -5.89
C LYS A 389 -22.49 8.80 -6.47
N ALA A 390 -21.20 8.77 -6.12
CA ALA A 390 -20.20 9.69 -6.65
C ALA A 390 -19.99 9.49 -8.16
N ALA A 391 -19.90 8.24 -8.61
CA ALA A 391 -19.77 7.90 -10.04
C ALA A 391 -21.03 8.28 -10.84
N GLU A 392 -22.22 8.05 -10.29
CA GLU A 392 -23.50 8.45 -10.92
C GLU A 392 -23.57 9.98 -11.05
N LYS A 393 -23.19 10.70 -9.98
CA LYS A 393 -23.16 12.17 -9.97
C LYS A 393 -22.18 12.72 -11.01
N GLU A 394 -20.98 12.17 -11.10
CA GLU A 394 -19.96 12.59 -12.08
C GLU A 394 -20.42 12.34 -13.52
N ARG A 395 -21.09 11.21 -13.79
CA ARG A 395 -21.69 10.92 -15.10
C ARG A 395 -22.81 11.90 -15.46
N VAL A 396 -23.70 12.20 -14.52
CA VAL A 396 -24.82 13.12 -14.74
C VAL A 396 -24.34 14.57 -14.94
N GLU A 397 -23.31 14.99 -14.20
CA GLU A 397 -22.66 16.29 -14.35
C GLU A 397 -21.89 16.39 -15.69
N ALA A 398 -21.25 15.31 -16.15
CA ALA A 398 -20.61 15.23 -17.46
C ALA A 398 -21.61 15.29 -18.64
N GLU A 399 -22.84 14.80 -18.44
CA GLU A 399 -23.95 14.94 -19.39
C GLU A 399 -24.63 16.33 -19.35
N GLY A 400 -24.17 17.25 -18.51
CA GLY A 400 -24.70 18.61 -18.41
C GLY A 400 -26.07 18.71 -17.73
N LYS A 401 -26.48 17.69 -16.98
CA LYS A 401 -27.75 17.65 -16.23
C LYS A 401 -27.49 17.90 -14.74
N THR A 402 -28.45 18.52 -14.04
CA THR A 402 -28.39 18.71 -12.60
C THR A 402 -28.72 17.39 -11.89
N TYR A 403 -27.79 16.89 -11.06
CA TYR A 403 -28.01 15.67 -10.28
C TYR A 403 -29.07 15.88 -9.18
N SER A 404 -30.12 15.04 -9.18
CA SER A 404 -31.16 15.01 -8.15
C SER A 404 -31.14 13.67 -7.42
N ASP A 405 -30.91 13.68 -6.10
CA ASP A 405 -30.85 12.46 -5.27
C ASP A 405 -32.24 11.79 -5.18
N PRO A 406 -32.39 10.52 -5.59
CA PRO A 406 -33.68 9.82 -5.63
C PRO A 406 -34.36 9.64 -4.27
N LEU A 407 -33.67 9.87 -3.15
CA LEU A 407 -34.23 9.70 -1.80
C LEU A 407 -35.00 10.92 -1.26
N VAL A 408 -35.10 12.02 -2.02
CA VAL A 408 -35.84 13.22 -1.59
C VAL A 408 -37.30 13.25 -2.10
N GLU A 409 -37.69 12.41 -3.06
CA GLU A 409 -39.03 12.47 -3.67
C GLU A 409 -40.07 11.47 -3.13
N THR A 410 -39.72 10.55 -2.24
CA THR A 410 -40.71 9.68 -1.56
C THR A 410 -40.88 10.09 -0.11
N GLY A 411 -41.47 11.26 0.12
CA GLY A 411 -41.66 11.76 1.48
C GLY A 411 -42.45 13.06 1.61
N SER A 412 -43.45 13.31 0.77
CA SER A 412 -44.35 14.46 0.90
C SER A 412 -45.78 13.99 1.19
N GLY A 413 -46.07 13.76 2.47
CA GLY A 413 -47.38 13.39 2.96
C GLY A 413 -47.49 13.38 4.49
N LEU A 414 -47.66 14.57 5.05
CA LEU A 414 -48.15 14.90 6.41
C LEU A 414 -47.18 14.90 7.61
N ASN A 415 -46.98 16.14 8.09
CA ASN A 415 -46.88 16.61 9.47
C ASN A 415 -45.52 16.57 10.18
N ASP A 416 -44.71 17.59 9.84
CA ASP A 416 -44.50 18.81 10.64
C ASP A 416 -44.34 18.72 12.18
N ARG A 417 -43.33 19.48 12.65
CA ARG A 417 -42.85 19.78 14.03
C ARG A 417 -41.84 18.74 14.58
N THR A 418 -40.55 19.02 14.76
CA THR A 418 -39.90 20.29 15.15
C THR A 418 -38.41 20.26 14.82
N ARG A 419 -37.90 21.40 14.34
CA ARG A 419 -36.53 21.73 13.99
C ARG A 419 -35.53 21.54 15.14
N CYS A 420 -34.35 21.00 14.84
CA CYS A 420 -33.07 21.46 15.37
C CYS A 420 -32.31 22.22 14.25
N PRO A 421 -31.80 23.43 14.46
CA PRO A 421 -31.05 24.15 13.44
C PRO A 421 -29.55 23.84 13.50
N ALA A 422 -29.02 23.51 12.31
CA ALA A 422 -27.78 23.98 11.69
C ALA A 422 -26.54 24.23 12.57
N PHE A 423 -25.44 23.51 12.29
CA PHE A 423 -24.08 24.08 12.30
C PHE A 423 -23.07 23.20 11.51
N TRP A 424 -23.32 22.94 10.21
CA TRP A 424 -22.29 22.47 9.29
C TRP A 424 -22.30 23.38 8.05
N ALA A 425 -21.53 24.46 8.13
CA ALA A 425 -21.24 25.35 7.01
C ALA A 425 -19.84 25.94 7.18
N SER A 426 -18.85 25.29 6.56
CA SER A 426 -17.76 25.94 5.80
C SER A 426 -16.62 24.94 5.63
N PHE A 427 -16.55 24.31 4.45
CA PHE A 427 -15.26 24.04 3.79
C PHE A 427 -15.56 23.74 2.31
N ARG A 428 -15.68 24.81 1.53
CA ARG A 428 -15.49 24.78 0.07
C ARG A 428 -15.19 26.20 -0.39
N THR A 429 -13.96 26.38 -0.88
CA THR A 429 -13.53 27.14 -2.08
C THR A 429 -12.37 28.09 -1.82
N SER A 430 -11.18 27.70 -2.30
CA SER A 430 -10.27 28.62 -3.01
C SER A 430 -9.21 27.83 -3.78
N SER A 431 -9.51 27.47 -5.02
CA SER A 431 -8.49 27.50 -6.09
C SER A 431 -9.20 27.70 -7.43
N THR A 432 -9.23 28.94 -7.91
CA THR A 432 -8.29 29.51 -8.89
C THR A 432 -8.60 29.10 -10.31
N ARG A 433 -9.25 30.05 -10.98
CA ARG A 433 -9.47 30.19 -12.42
C ARG A 433 -8.12 30.09 -13.15
N ILE A 434 -7.98 29.17 -14.10
CA ILE A 434 -6.98 29.27 -15.17
C ILE A 434 -7.72 29.33 -16.51
N SER A 435 -7.55 30.49 -17.13
CA SER A 435 -7.98 30.90 -18.47
C SER A 435 -7.25 30.12 -19.57
N ARG A 436 -8.02 29.66 -20.57
CA ARG A 436 -7.52 29.27 -21.89
C ARG A 436 -7.09 30.51 -22.69
N PRO A 437 -6.03 30.46 -23.50
CA PRO A 437 -5.91 31.33 -24.65
C PRO A 437 -6.39 30.63 -25.94
N SER A 438 -6.70 31.50 -26.90
CA SER A 438 -7.22 31.32 -28.25
C SER A 438 -6.47 30.36 -29.15
#